data_AF-A0A9D9IJG2-F1
#
_entry.id   AF-A0A9D9IJG2-F1
#
_cell.length_a   1.000
_cell.length_b   1.000
_cell.length_c   1.000
_cell.angle_alpha   90.00
_cell.angle_beta   90.00
_cell.angle_gamma   90.00
#
_symmetry.space_group_name_H-M   'P 1'
#
loop_
_entity.id
_entity.type
_entity.pdbx_description
1 polymer ?
#
loop_
_entity_poly.entity_id
_entity_poly.type
_entity_poly.pdbx_seq_one_letter_code
_entity_poly.pdbx_strand_id
1 'polypeptide(L)'
;MKKLGLILFSFLAFAACAPVEPDPQPQPEPPTPPVPEITVETSQMAIPPEGGEFSFTYNIINPSDTASLSVSCGADWVLSPVASDGNVSFSVGVWDSLEESRTATMLLEYPGAQNVEVSIVQSPSELPACPVQMYIVSESYYYARVTWIPENDNLTYISLVMDKETFDSYESEEALFAGDVDFYQRRADAMGMSLEEYVLAYNVFYQGGMTEMLDGKTPGTDYVVYSYAAELQDGALVRTSAVGHEEFRTKEIVVHDAAFNIDAQLHSNRMTLNVSTDNTDFRFGMTLFSESDWLSFADTEAAAEELIWQLKVMVEMGGLSWEDVTCLGEGSSDYGDLIAGNKYYAVACGIDDAVLVSNVATREFVIPMPEITDNCTFAADFINVTQTEMDVTVTPSNGTTRYLAVIKESSFFSGDNTPEAYAAKMLYDLVYYDAVDWSDTDILHTGVHTFNSNTDMIDPQYLKADTEYTLLVFGVNEFGERTTGIGRFEQRTPPVQDAGPVIDIRITSVEDKAINAVFTPSIQDANYHYNAQPWTDFEGKTPEEFMEYVIRINGEYLTLYQGTQEHRFTYYFPREEYIVFAFGYDGQITSDLYMKRVNMTTGEVTEMGAIPRELLSGL
;
A
#
# COMPACT_ATOMS: atom_id res chain seq x y z
N MET A 1 -37.31 51.61 -0.80
CA MET A 1 -38.21 52.78 -0.99
C MET A 1 -37.36 53.98 -1.42
N LYS A 2 -37.78 54.65 -2.51
CA LYS A 2 -37.29 55.92 -3.11
C LYS A 2 -35.87 55.87 -3.72
N LYS A 3 -35.71 55.70 -5.04
CA LYS A 3 -35.99 56.58 -6.22
C LYS A 3 -35.03 57.76 -6.38
N LEU A 4 -34.41 57.76 -7.58
CA LEU A 4 -34.10 58.88 -8.51
C LEU A 4 -33.24 60.02 -7.92
N GLY A 5 -32.13 60.45 -8.54
CA GLY A 5 -31.88 60.62 -9.97
C GLY A 5 -31.66 62.13 -10.24
N LEU A 6 -30.96 62.43 -11.34
CA LEU A 6 -30.86 63.73 -12.05
C LEU A 6 -29.57 64.59 -11.86
N ILE A 7 -28.70 64.47 -12.88
CA ILE A 7 -28.03 65.48 -13.74
C ILE A 7 -28.02 66.95 -13.30
N LEU A 8 -26.86 67.62 -13.44
CA LEU A 8 -26.64 69.05 -13.78
C LEU A 8 -25.12 69.24 -14.05
N PHE A 9 -24.53 70.16 -14.84
CA PHE A 9 -24.89 71.12 -15.90
C PHE A 9 -23.58 71.91 -16.21
N SER A 10 -23.45 72.53 -17.38
CA SER A 10 -22.66 73.77 -17.58
C SER A 10 -23.11 74.39 -18.92
N PHE A 11 -23.96 75.43 -19.00
CA PHE A 11 -23.85 76.88 -18.74
C PHE A 11 -22.90 77.70 -19.64
N LEU A 12 -23.49 78.63 -20.42
CA LEU A 12 -23.28 80.11 -20.47
C LEU A 12 -23.93 80.68 -21.77
N ALA A 13 -24.97 81.55 -21.72
CA ALA A 13 -24.97 83.04 -21.70
C ALA A 13 -24.63 83.72 -23.05
N PHE A 14 -25.20 84.82 -23.58
CA PHE A 14 -26.30 85.76 -23.28
C PHE A 14 -26.57 86.64 -24.56
N ALA A 15 -27.77 87.27 -24.64
CA ALA A 15 -28.11 88.60 -25.25
C ALA A 15 -28.45 88.82 -26.77
N ALA A 16 -29.76 89.01 -27.02
CA ALA A 16 -30.50 90.18 -27.57
C ALA A 16 -30.27 90.81 -28.98
N CYS A 17 -31.25 90.55 -29.88
CA CYS A 17 -32.05 91.38 -30.84
C CYS A 17 -31.55 92.70 -31.50
N ALA A 18 -31.65 92.77 -32.84
CA ALA A 18 -32.44 93.75 -33.64
C ALA A 18 -32.62 93.27 -35.12
N PRO A 19 -33.56 93.80 -35.93
CA PRO A 19 -34.33 93.06 -36.95
C PRO A 19 -33.77 93.12 -38.39
N VAL A 20 -34.11 92.11 -39.21
CA VAL A 20 -33.93 92.09 -40.67
C VAL A 20 -35.26 91.71 -41.33
N GLU A 21 -35.57 92.36 -42.45
CA GLU A 21 -36.78 92.25 -43.28
C GLU A 21 -37.13 90.81 -43.70
N PRO A 22 -38.42 90.51 -43.97
CA PRO A 22 -38.82 89.19 -44.45
C PRO A 22 -38.40 89.00 -45.90
N ASP A 23 -37.51 88.03 -46.13
CA ASP A 23 -37.21 87.49 -47.45
C ASP A 23 -38.49 86.83 -48.04
N PRO A 24 -38.72 86.88 -49.35
CA PRO A 24 -39.93 86.38 -49.97
C PRO A 24 -40.01 84.85 -49.83
N GLN A 25 -41.19 84.36 -49.42
CA GLN A 25 -41.47 82.93 -49.32
C GLN A 25 -41.21 82.23 -50.67
N PRO A 26 -40.38 81.16 -50.71
CA PRO A 26 -40.25 80.34 -51.89
C PRO A 26 -41.56 79.59 -52.16
N GLN A 27 -42.01 79.64 -53.42
CA GLN A 27 -43.14 78.89 -53.96
C GLN A 27 -42.97 77.37 -53.72
N PRO A 28 -44.06 76.60 -53.53
CA PRO A 28 -43.98 75.14 -53.42
C PRO A 28 -43.47 74.53 -54.74
N GLU A 29 -42.45 73.70 -54.65
CA GLU A 29 -42.02 72.84 -55.76
C GLU A 29 -43.10 71.78 -56.07
N PRO A 30 -43.29 71.40 -57.34
CA PRO A 30 -44.25 70.36 -57.74
C PRO A 30 -43.88 69.00 -57.13
N PRO A 31 -44.84 68.12 -56.79
CA PRO A 31 -44.56 66.84 -56.17
C PRO A 31 -43.70 65.95 -57.10
N THR A 32 -42.54 65.54 -56.60
CA THR A 32 -41.68 64.54 -57.21
C THR A 32 -42.46 63.23 -57.39
N PRO A 33 -42.39 62.54 -58.54
CA PRO A 33 -43.04 61.24 -58.70
C PRO A 33 -42.53 60.27 -57.62
N PRO A 34 -43.40 59.42 -57.04
CA PRO A 34 -42.99 58.50 -55.99
C PRO A 34 -41.94 57.53 -56.54
N VAL A 35 -40.75 57.52 -55.92
CA VAL A 35 -39.68 56.58 -56.27
C VAL A 35 -39.92 55.23 -55.59
N PRO A 36 -39.56 54.11 -56.23
CA PRO A 36 -39.61 52.80 -55.58
C PRO A 36 -38.69 52.74 -54.36
N GLU A 37 -39.14 52.11 -53.28
CA GLU A 37 -38.34 51.89 -52.06
C GLU A 37 -38.46 50.44 -51.61
N ILE A 38 -37.32 49.79 -51.35
CA ILE A 38 -37.27 48.44 -50.81
C ILE A 38 -37.31 48.54 -49.29
N THR A 39 -38.22 47.81 -48.67
CA THR A 39 -38.30 47.66 -47.21
C THR A 39 -38.19 46.18 -46.87
N VAL A 40 -37.43 45.86 -45.83
CA VAL A 40 -37.26 44.50 -45.29
C VAL A 40 -37.64 44.51 -43.82
N GLU A 41 -38.15 43.38 -43.33
CA GLU A 41 -38.53 43.28 -41.91
C GLU A 41 -37.32 43.16 -40.97
N THR A 42 -36.18 42.68 -41.49
CA THR A 42 -34.93 42.56 -40.75
C THR A 42 -33.72 42.96 -41.60
N SER A 43 -32.76 43.65 -40.98
CA SER A 43 -31.46 43.95 -41.57
C SER A 43 -30.40 42.87 -41.27
N GLN A 44 -30.71 41.92 -40.38
CA GLN A 44 -29.82 40.81 -40.02
C GLN A 44 -30.60 39.51 -39.76
N MET A 45 -30.05 38.38 -40.22
CA MET A 45 -30.57 37.05 -39.94
C MET A 45 -29.48 36.21 -39.27
N ALA A 46 -29.82 35.64 -38.11
CA ALA A 46 -28.97 34.67 -37.42
C ALA A 46 -29.29 33.25 -37.92
N ILE A 47 -28.27 32.52 -38.31
CA ILE A 47 -28.37 31.17 -38.86
C ILE A 47 -27.64 30.20 -37.94
N PRO A 48 -28.25 29.07 -37.57
CA PRO A 48 -27.57 28.05 -36.78
C PRO A 48 -26.46 27.35 -37.60
N PRO A 49 -25.45 26.74 -36.95
CA PRO A 49 -24.31 26.14 -37.62
C PRO A 49 -24.70 25.04 -38.63
N GLU A 50 -25.80 24.31 -38.41
CA GLU A 50 -26.28 23.26 -39.32
C GLU A 50 -26.80 23.81 -40.65
N GLY A 51 -27.06 25.12 -40.74
CA GLY A 51 -27.63 25.74 -41.94
C GLY A 51 -29.05 25.25 -42.22
N GLY A 52 -29.44 25.23 -43.50
CA GLY A 52 -30.78 24.85 -43.95
C GLY A 52 -31.46 25.90 -44.84
N GLU A 53 -32.78 25.78 -44.99
CA GLU A 53 -33.60 26.68 -45.81
C GLU A 53 -34.13 27.85 -44.97
N PHE A 54 -33.94 29.08 -45.46
CA PHE A 54 -34.35 30.29 -44.77
C PHE A 54 -35.08 31.25 -45.71
N SER A 55 -35.93 32.10 -45.13
CA SER A 55 -36.59 33.17 -45.87
C SER A 55 -36.86 34.38 -45.00
N PHE A 56 -36.93 35.56 -45.63
CA PHE A 56 -37.43 36.78 -45.00
C PHE A 56 -38.30 37.58 -45.98
N THR A 57 -39.20 38.37 -45.42
CA THR A 57 -40.16 39.17 -46.17
C THR A 57 -39.56 40.51 -46.58
N TYR A 58 -39.87 40.92 -47.80
CA TYR A 58 -39.57 42.24 -48.33
C TYR A 58 -40.85 42.87 -48.93
N ASN A 59 -40.92 44.18 -48.94
CA ASN A 59 -41.99 44.93 -49.59
C ASN A 59 -41.39 46.08 -50.41
N ILE A 60 -41.96 46.31 -51.60
CA ILE A 60 -41.57 47.42 -52.47
C ILE A 60 -42.68 48.47 -52.42
N ILE A 61 -42.36 49.63 -51.87
CA ILE A 61 -43.25 50.78 -51.83
C ILE A 61 -43.13 51.49 -53.18
N ASN A 62 -44.26 51.86 -53.81
CA ASN A 62 -44.34 52.48 -55.14
C ASN A 62 -43.66 51.64 -56.26
N PRO A 63 -44.03 50.36 -56.44
CA PRO A 63 -43.41 49.51 -57.44
C PRO A 63 -43.72 49.99 -58.86
N SER A 64 -42.80 49.74 -59.79
CA SER A 64 -43.00 49.92 -61.22
C SER A 64 -43.66 48.68 -61.84
N ASP A 65 -44.60 48.88 -62.77
CA ASP A 65 -45.34 47.79 -63.43
C ASP A 65 -44.45 46.85 -64.27
N THR A 66 -43.19 47.22 -64.53
CA THR A 66 -42.29 46.47 -65.43
C THR A 66 -40.97 46.03 -64.79
N ALA A 67 -40.73 46.33 -63.52
CA ALA A 67 -39.47 46.00 -62.84
C ALA A 67 -39.67 44.94 -61.76
N SER A 68 -38.69 44.04 -61.62
CA SER A 68 -38.65 42.96 -60.63
C SER A 68 -37.47 43.16 -59.68
N LEU A 69 -37.60 42.68 -58.44
CA LEU A 69 -36.49 42.63 -57.50
C LEU A 69 -35.47 41.57 -57.95
N SER A 70 -34.20 41.93 -57.95
CA SER A 70 -33.09 40.96 -58.05
C SER A 70 -32.39 40.84 -56.70
N VAL A 71 -32.06 39.60 -56.32
CA VAL A 71 -31.32 39.28 -55.10
C VAL A 71 -30.03 38.59 -55.48
N SER A 72 -28.93 38.97 -54.83
CA SER A 72 -27.65 38.29 -54.99
C SER A 72 -26.90 38.22 -53.67
N CYS A 73 -26.05 37.20 -53.52
CA CYS A 73 -25.12 37.07 -52.41
C CYS A 73 -23.76 36.66 -52.99
N GLY A 74 -22.68 37.29 -52.54
CA GLY A 74 -21.32 36.99 -53.00
C GLY A 74 -20.68 35.78 -52.32
N ALA A 75 -21.30 35.26 -51.25
CA ALA A 75 -20.83 34.10 -50.52
C ALA A 75 -21.33 32.81 -51.17
N ASP A 76 -20.41 31.89 -51.43
CA ASP A 76 -20.66 30.58 -52.03
C ASP A 76 -21.44 29.62 -51.12
N TRP A 77 -21.46 29.87 -49.81
CA TRP A 77 -22.23 29.11 -48.82
C TRP A 77 -23.68 29.58 -48.66
N VAL A 78 -24.08 30.68 -49.29
CA VAL A 78 -25.48 31.13 -49.41
C VAL A 78 -25.97 30.77 -50.81
N LEU A 79 -26.81 29.74 -50.89
CA LEU A 79 -27.19 29.10 -52.13
C LEU A 79 -28.55 29.58 -52.64
N SER A 80 -28.63 29.79 -53.95
CA SER A 80 -29.87 30.02 -54.71
C SER A 80 -30.80 31.12 -54.14
N PRO A 81 -30.32 32.33 -53.79
CA PRO A 81 -31.19 33.39 -53.33
C PRO A 81 -32.18 33.79 -54.44
N VAL A 82 -33.47 33.68 -54.16
CA VAL A 82 -34.55 34.02 -55.08
C VAL A 82 -35.61 34.87 -54.40
N ALA A 83 -36.07 35.91 -55.08
CA ALA A 83 -37.21 36.71 -54.65
C ALA A 83 -38.49 36.29 -55.40
N SER A 84 -39.52 35.91 -54.65
CA SER A 84 -40.85 35.60 -55.19
C SER A 84 -41.93 35.89 -54.16
N ASP A 85 -43.08 36.40 -54.59
CA ASP A 85 -44.28 36.60 -53.75
C ASP A 85 -44.02 37.34 -52.42
N GLY A 86 -43.15 38.38 -52.46
CA GLY A 86 -42.83 39.20 -51.29
C GLY A 86 -41.82 38.56 -50.31
N ASN A 87 -41.22 37.42 -50.65
CA ASN A 87 -40.19 36.78 -49.83
C ASN A 87 -38.91 36.54 -50.61
N VAL A 88 -37.78 36.68 -49.92
CA VAL A 88 -36.49 36.18 -50.38
C VAL A 88 -36.28 34.82 -49.74
N SER A 89 -36.04 33.77 -50.54
CA SER A 89 -35.74 32.41 -50.08
C SER A 89 -34.34 32.00 -50.52
N PHE A 90 -33.61 31.29 -49.66
CA PHE A 90 -32.24 30.83 -49.90
C PHE A 90 -31.88 29.67 -48.97
N SER A 91 -30.85 28.91 -49.33
CA SER A 91 -30.28 27.87 -48.47
C SER A 91 -28.93 28.31 -47.92
N VAL A 92 -28.60 27.90 -46.70
CA VAL A 92 -27.28 28.13 -46.09
C VAL A 92 -26.62 26.78 -45.85
N GLY A 93 -25.36 26.63 -46.29
CA GLY A 93 -24.57 25.43 -46.02
C GLY A 93 -24.16 25.29 -44.54
N VAL A 94 -23.77 24.08 -44.15
CA VAL A 94 -23.25 23.78 -42.80
C VAL A 94 -21.98 24.59 -42.51
N TRP A 95 -21.79 24.99 -41.26
CA TRP A 95 -20.61 25.66 -40.74
C TRP A 95 -20.09 24.99 -39.47
N ASP A 96 -19.02 24.21 -39.62
CA ASP A 96 -18.45 23.38 -38.55
C ASP A 96 -17.36 24.08 -37.71
N SER A 97 -17.19 25.40 -37.83
CA SER A 97 -16.20 26.14 -37.02
C SER A 97 -16.71 26.31 -35.59
N LEU A 98 -15.94 25.85 -34.60
CA LEU A 98 -16.26 25.97 -33.17
C LEU A 98 -15.98 27.38 -32.60
N GLU A 99 -15.16 28.19 -33.27
CA GLU A 99 -14.67 29.46 -32.73
C GLU A 99 -15.16 30.69 -33.50
N GLU A 100 -15.38 30.56 -34.80
CA GLU A 100 -15.66 31.70 -35.66
C GLU A 100 -17.09 31.67 -36.17
N SER A 101 -17.82 32.77 -36.07
CA SER A 101 -19.01 32.99 -36.89
C SER A 101 -18.58 33.41 -38.30
N ARG A 102 -19.32 32.98 -39.34
CA ARG A 102 -19.15 33.54 -40.70
C ARG A 102 -20.31 34.44 -41.08
N THR A 103 -20.01 35.53 -41.76
CA THR A 103 -21.01 36.55 -42.17
C THR A 103 -20.99 36.76 -43.67
N ALA A 104 -22.17 36.88 -44.28
CA ALA A 104 -22.37 37.27 -45.67
C ALA A 104 -23.37 38.42 -45.79
N THR A 105 -23.28 39.17 -46.88
CA THR A 105 -24.22 40.26 -47.19
C THR A 105 -25.07 39.88 -48.39
N MET A 106 -26.39 39.87 -48.19
CA MET A 106 -27.38 39.67 -49.23
C MET A 106 -27.84 41.01 -49.76
N LEU A 107 -27.68 41.23 -51.07
CA LEU A 107 -27.99 42.47 -51.76
C LEU A 107 -29.33 42.37 -52.48
N LEU A 108 -30.25 43.27 -52.17
CA LEU A 108 -31.55 43.44 -52.80
C LEU A 108 -31.53 44.69 -53.68
N GLU A 109 -31.78 44.51 -54.97
CA GLU A 109 -31.75 45.59 -55.96
C GLU A 109 -33.09 45.67 -56.70
N TYR A 110 -33.63 46.88 -56.80
CA TYR A 110 -34.84 47.18 -57.57
C TYR A 110 -34.61 48.45 -58.40
N PRO A 111 -34.83 48.43 -59.72
CA PRO A 111 -34.60 49.60 -60.57
C PRO A 111 -35.28 50.87 -60.06
N GLY A 112 -34.48 51.90 -59.74
CA GLY A 112 -34.96 53.18 -59.23
C GLY A 112 -35.12 53.26 -57.70
N ALA A 113 -34.88 52.15 -56.97
CA ALA A 113 -34.76 52.14 -55.51
C ALA A 113 -33.30 52.16 -55.06
N GLN A 114 -33.06 52.57 -53.81
CA GLN A 114 -31.78 52.35 -53.15
C GLN A 114 -31.62 50.86 -52.81
N ASN A 115 -30.43 50.32 -53.03
CA ASN A 115 -30.11 48.94 -52.68
C ASN A 115 -30.25 48.72 -51.17
N VAL A 116 -30.78 47.56 -50.79
CA VAL A 116 -30.90 47.13 -49.39
C VAL A 116 -29.99 45.94 -49.16
N GLU A 117 -29.26 45.98 -48.05
CA GLU A 117 -28.36 44.91 -47.62
C GLU A 117 -28.93 44.22 -46.39
N VAL A 118 -28.95 42.89 -46.41
CA VAL A 118 -29.32 42.05 -45.26
C VAL A 118 -28.12 41.20 -44.88
N SER A 119 -27.68 41.30 -43.63
CA SER A 119 -26.55 40.54 -43.11
C SER A 119 -26.99 39.14 -42.68
N ILE A 120 -26.36 38.11 -43.23
CA ILE A 120 -26.57 36.70 -42.85
C ILE A 120 -25.40 36.29 -41.96
N VAL A 121 -25.65 36.07 -40.68
CA VAL A 121 -24.63 35.71 -39.68
C VAL A 121 -24.88 34.28 -39.24
N GLN A 122 -23.96 33.37 -39.59
CA GLN A 122 -24.01 31.98 -39.14
C GLN A 122 -23.14 31.79 -37.90
N SER A 123 -23.77 31.34 -36.82
CA SER A 123 -23.11 31.07 -35.53
C SER A 123 -22.09 29.93 -35.65
N PRO A 124 -21.06 29.89 -34.79
CA PRO A 124 -20.17 28.74 -34.68
C PRO A 124 -20.94 27.47 -34.26
N SER A 125 -20.34 26.32 -34.53
CA SER A 125 -20.79 25.02 -34.07
C SER A 125 -20.56 24.87 -32.56
N GLU A 126 -21.35 24.03 -31.89
CA GLU A 126 -21.16 23.65 -30.49
C GLU A 126 -20.60 22.22 -30.42
N LEU A 127 -19.76 21.96 -29.41
CA LEU A 127 -19.32 20.60 -29.15
C LEU A 127 -20.52 19.72 -28.73
N PRO A 128 -20.58 18.46 -29.18
CA PRO A 128 -21.64 17.54 -28.75
C PRO A 128 -21.58 17.34 -27.24
N ALA A 129 -22.70 16.96 -26.63
CA ALA A 129 -22.77 16.64 -25.20
C ALA A 129 -21.74 15.56 -24.82
N CYS A 130 -21.30 15.56 -23.55
CA CYS A 130 -20.33 14.57 -23.08
C CYS A 130 -20.85 13.13 -23.30
N PRO A 131 -20.11 12.29 -24.04
CA PRO A 131 -20.52 10.92 -24.36
C PRO A 131 -20.17 9.92 -23.25
N VAL A 132 -19.79 10.37 -22.05
CA VAL A 132 -19.42 9.53 -20.90
C VAL A 132 -20.35 9.79 -19.73
N GLN A 133 -21.09 8.77 -19.30
CA GLN A 133 -21.89 8.82 -18.08
C GLN A 133 -21.02 8.44 -16.88
N MET A 134 -21.18 9.16 -15.78
CA MET A 134 -20.49 8.89 -14.51
C MET A 134 -21.50 8.53 -13.43
N TYR A 135 -21.15 7.60 -12.55
CA TYR A 135 -21.97 7.20 -11.42
C TYR A 135 -21.13 7.09 -10.16
N ILE A 136 -21.50 7.85 -9.13
CA ILE A 136 -20.92 7.68 -7.80
C ILE A 136 -21.52 6.42 -7.18
N VAL A 137 -20.70 5.39 -7.02
CA VAL A 137 -21.11 4.08 -6.51
C VAL A 137 -21.18 4.10 -4.98
N SER A 138 -20.20 4.72 -4.32
CA SER A 138 -20.14 4.85 -2.87
C SER A 138 -19.14 5.92 -2.44
N GLU A 139 -19.42 6.64 -1.34
CA GLU A 139 -18.50 7.58 -0.71
C GLU A 139 -17.95 7.07 0.65
N SER A 140 -16.71 7.46 0.93
CA SER A 140 -16.01 7.25 2.20
C SER A 140 -15.42 8.58 2.71
N TYR A 141 -14.64 8.52 3.78
CA TYR A 141 -13.90 9.65 4.35
C TYR A 141 -12.78 10.15 3.43
N TYR A 142 -12.02 9.23 2.84
CA TYR A 142 -10.81 9.56 2.06
C TYR A 142 -10.87 9.10 0.60
N TYR A 143 -11.98 8.51 0.17
CA TYR A 143 -12.16 8.04 -1.20
C TYR A 143 -13.62 8.06 -1.64
N ALA A 144 -13.84 7.93 -2.94
CA ALA A 144 -15.13 7.57 -3.51
C ALA A 144 -14.91 6.55 -4.64
N ARG A 145 -15.87 5.64 -4.83
CA ARG A 145 -15.87 4.70 -5.94
C ARG A 145 -16.76 5.23 -7.04
N VAL A 146 -16.23 5.32 -8.25
CA VAL A 146 -16.93 5.90 -9.41
C VAL A 146 -16.91 4.92 -10.58
N THR A 147 -18.00 4.88 -11.35
CA THR A 147 -18.10 4.12 -12.60
C THR A 147 -18.25 5.08 -13.78
N TRP A 148 -17.50 4.85 -14.84
CA TRP A 148 -17.59 5.57 -16.11
C TRP A 148 -18.13 4.63 -17.19
N ILE A 149 -19.13 5.11 -17.95
CA ILE A 149 -19.76 4.38 -19.03
C ILE A 149 -19.73 5.25 -20.29
N PRO A 150 -18.75 5.06 -21.18
CA PRO A 150 -18.73 5.75 -22.48
C PRO A 150 -19.83 5.20 -23.39
N GLU A 151 -20.29 6.01 -24.34
CA GLU A 151 -21.32 5.61 -25.33
C GLU A 151 -20.87 4.41 -26.18
N ASN A 152 -19.56 4.26 -26.41
CA ASN A 152 -18.96 3.09 -27.03
C ASN A 152 -17.52 2.86 -26.57
N ASP A 153 -17.04 1.62 -26.67
CA ASP A 153 -15.73 1.22 -26.14
C ASP A 153 -14.52 1.81 -26.88
N ASN A 154 -14.70 2.32 -28.11
CA ASN A 154 -13.61 2.91 -28.89
C ASN A 154 -13.43 4.41 -28.61
N LEU A 155 -14.35 5.03 -27.87
CA LEU A 155 -14.25 6.43 -27.48
C LEU A 155 -13.02 6.64 -26.60
N THR A 156 -12.18 7.61 -26.96
CA THR A 156 -11.14 8.14 -26.07
C THR A 156 -11.68 9.31 -25.27
N TYR A 157 -11.51 9.26 -23.95
CA TYR A 157 -11.93 10.32 -23.05
C TYR A 157 -10.88 10.59 -21.98
N ILE A 158 -10.90 11.80 -21.44
CA ILE A 158 -10.13 12.19 -20.26
C ILE A 158 -11.12 12.33 -19.11
N SER A 159 -10.75 11.84 -17.93
CA SER A 159 -11.50 12.08 -16.70
C SER A 159 -10.56 12.48 -15.57
N LEU A 160 -11.01 13.46 -14.79
CA LEU A 160 -10.27 14.07 -13.69
C LEU A 160 -11.21 14.32 -12.50
N VAL A 161 -10.63 14.50 -11.32
CA VAL A 161 -11.34 14.85 -10.09
C VAL A 161 -10.65 16.02 -9.41
N MET A 162 -11.43 16.99 -8.94
CA MET A 162 -10.91 18.12 -8.15
C MET A 162 -11.93 18.58 -7.10
N ASP A 163 -11.49 19.39 -6.14
CA ASP A 163 -12.38 20.02 -5.17
C ASP A 163 -13.41 20.89 -5.90
N LYS A 164 -14.67 20.86 -5.44
CA LYS A 164 -15.77 21.60 -6.08
C LYS A 164 -15.52 23.11 -6.14
N GLU A 165 -14.93 23.68 -5.10
CA GLU A 165 -14.55 25.10 -5.09
C GLU A 165 -13.58 25.44 -6.23
N THR A 166 -12.64 24.54 -6.55
CA THR A 166 -11.69 24.75 -7.65
C THR A 166 -12.41 24.61 -9.00
N PHE A 167 -13.27 23.61 -9.16
CA PHE A 167 -14.05 23.42 -10.38
C PHE A 167 -14.95 24.63 -10.68
N ASP A 168 -15.71 25.09 -9.68
CA ASP A 168 -16.61 26.23 -9.77
C ASP A 168 -15.88 27.57 -9.99
N SER A 169 -14.55 27.62 -9.82
CA SER A 169 -13.74 28.82 -10.04
C SER A 169 -13.38 29.08 -11.51
N TYR A 170 -13.51 28.07 -12.39
CA TYR A 170 -13.26 28.23 -13.82
C TYR A 170 -14.42 28.97 -14.50
N GLU A 171 -14.08 29.97 -15.32
CA GLU A 171 -15.09 30.85 -15.96
C GLU A 171 -15.82 30.17 -17.14
N SER A 172 -15.22 29.14 -17.74
CA SER A 172 -15.80 28.34 -18.84
C SER A 172 -15.15 26.96 -18.95
N GLU A 173 -15.75 26.07 -19.75
CA GLU A 173 -15.19 24.75 -20.05
C GLU A 173 -13.84 24.85 -20.79
N GLU A 174 -13.64 25.89 -21.62
CA GLU A 174 -12.37 26.15 -22.29
C GLU A 174 -11.27 26.52 -21.29
N ALA A 175 -11.60 27.31 -20.26
CA ALA A 175 -10.66 27.67 -19.21
C ALA A 175 -10.28 26.45 -18.36
N LEU A 176 -11.26 25.58 -18.05
CA LEU A 176 -11.03 24.30 -17.38
C LEU A 176 -10.10 23.41 -18.21
N PHE A 177 -10.42 23.21 -19.49
CA PHE A 177 -9.61 22.39 -20.40
C PHE A 177 -8.18 22.93 -20.54
N ALA A 178 -8.00 24.25 -20.64
CA ALA A 178 -6.68 24.86 -20.65
C ALA A 178 -5.89 24.57 -19.37
N GLY A 179 -6.56 24.60 -18.20
CA GLY A 179 -5.97 24.21 -16.93
C GLY A 179 -5.54 22.74 -16.87
N ASP A 180 -6.33 21.85 -17.46
CA ASP A 180 -6.02 20.41 -17.56
C ASP A 180 -4.83 20.16 -18.50
N VAL A 181 -4.77 20.85 -19.64
CA VAL A 181 -3.62 20.80 -20.56
C VAL A 181 -2.35 21.28 -19.86
N ASP A 182 -2.41 22.40 -19.13
CA ASP A 182 -1.29 22.91 -18.32
C ASP A 182 -0.85 21.91 -17.24
N PHE A 183 -1.79 21.20 -16.62
CA PHE A 183 -1.51 20.15 -15.64
C PHE A 183 -0.72 18.98 -16.24
N TYR A 184 -1.06 18.52 -17.44
CA TYR A 184 -0.31 17.48 -18.14
C TYR A 184 1.02 18.01 -18.67
N GLN A 185 1.05 19.22 -19.22
CA GLN A 185 2.27 19.85 -19.73
C GLN A 185 3.33 19.97 -18.63
N ARG A 186 2.97 20.44 -17.43
CA ARG A 186 3.92 20.52 -16.30
C ARG A 186 4.54 19.18 -15.91
N ARG A 187 3.79 18.07 -16.04
CA ARG A 187 4.33 16.72 -15.77
C ARG A 187 5.24 16.23 -16.89
N ALA A 188 4.85 16.47 -18.15
CA ALA A 188 5.69 16.20 -19.30
C ALA A 188 7.04 16.93 -19.17
N ASP A 189 7.01 18.23 -18.88
CA ASP A 189 8.19 19.07 -18.67
C ASP A 189 9.07 18.56 -17.53
N ALA A 190 8.48 18.17 -16.40
CA ALA A 190 9.21 17.62 -15.25
C ALA A 190 9.95 16.31 -15.57
N MET A 191 9.48 15.58 -16.59
CA MET A 191 10.09 14.34 -17.08
C MET A 191 10.96 14.56 -18.32
N GLY A 192 11.06 15.79 -18.82
CA GLY A 192 11.83 16.13 -20.03
C GLY A 192 11.24 15.54 -21.31
N MET A 193 9.91 15.37 -21.37
CA MET A 193 9.16 14.80 -22.49
C MET A 193 8.24 15.86 -23.10
N SER A 194 7.84 15.68 -24.36
CA SER A 194 6.75 16.46 -24.96
C SER A 194 5.37 16.04 -24.41
N LEU A 195 4.34 16.89 -24.57
CA LEU A 195 2.98 16.57 -24.15
C LEU A 195 2.42 15.32 -24.86
N GLU A 196 2.64 15.22 -26.17
CA GLU A 196 2.24 14.06 -26.97
C GLU A 196 2.86 12.76 -26.44
N GLU A 197 4.18 12.77 -26.20
CA GLU A 197 4.88 11.61 -25.64
C GLU A 197 4.35 11.26 -24.25
N TYR A 198 4.06 12.27 -23.41
CA TYR A 198 3.51 12.05 -22.08
C TYR A 198 2.11 11.43 -22.13
N VAL A 199 1.20 11.99 -22.93
CA VAL A 199 -0.18 11.50 -23.10
C VAL A 199 -0.20 10.04 -23.54
N LEU A 200 0.67 9.66 -24.49
CA LEU A 200 0.79 8.30 -24.99
C LEU A 200 1.48 7.35 -24.00
N ALA A 201 2.54 7.80 -23.31
CA ALA A 201 3.28 6.94 -22.39
C ALA A 201 2.51 6.64 -21.09
N TYR A 202 1.67 7.56 -20.63
CA TYR A 202 0.94 7.46 -19.36
C TYR A 202 -0.56 7.15 -19.53
N ASN A 203 -0.99 6.77 -20.73
CA ASN A 203 -2.38 6.39 -21.04
C ASN A 203 -3.40 7.43 -20.51
N VAL A 204 -3.15 8.71 -20.81
CA VAL A 204 -4.06 9.80 -20.38
C VAL A 204 -5.47 9.63 -20.96
N PHE A 205 -5.59 9.00 -22.13
CA PHE A 205 -6.88 8.61 -22.70
C PHE A 205 -7.37 7.28 -22.14
N TYR A 206 -8.53 7.33 -21.49
CA TYR A 206 -9.29 6.14 -21.15
C TYR A 206 -10.09 5.65 -22.37
N GLN A 207 -10.28 4.33 -22.44
CA GLN A 207 -11.13 3.63 -23.41
C GLN A 207 -11.95 2.57 -22.69
N GLY A 208 -13.19 2.34 -23.15
CA GLY A 208 -14.13 1.44 -22.49
C GLY A 208 -14.66 1.95 -21.15
N GLY A 209 -15.65 1.25 -20.62
CA GLY A 209 -16.18 1.51 -19.28
C GLY A 209 -15.23 1.02 -18.20
N MET A 210 -15.15 1.76 -17.09
CA MET A 210 -14.30 1.42 -15.95
C MET A 210 -14.99 1.72 -14.62
N THR A 211 -14.47 1.13 -13.54
CA THR A 211 -14.89 1.46 -12.18
C THR A 211 -13.65 1.51 -11.30
N GLU A 212 -13.39 2.67 -10.72
CA GLU A 212 -12.14 2.96 -10.00
C GLU A 212 -12.44 3.59 -8.64
N MET A 213 -11.46 3.46 -7.74
CA MET A 213 -11.43 4.12 -6.44
C MET A 213 -10.63 5.42 -6.57
N LEU A 214 -11.24 6.53 -6.17
CA LEU A 214 -10.63 7.86 -6.19
C LEU A 214 -10.07 8.17 -4.79
N ASP A 215 -8.87 7.69 -4.50
CA ASP A 215 -8.22 7.85 -3.19
C ASP A 215 -7.65 9.25 -2.91
N GLY A 216 -7.26 9.48 -1.66
CA GLY A 216 -6.57 10.70 -1.22
C GLY A 216 -7.48 11.94 -1.25
N LYS A 217 -8.76 11.78 -0.90
CA LYS A 217 -9.71 12.88 -0.72
C LYS A 217 -9.65 13.42 0.71
N THR A 218 -10.08 14.65 0.89
CA THR A 218 -10.19 15.26 2.22
C THR A 218 -11.57 14.95 2.81
N PRO A 219 -11.70 14.53 4.07
CA PRO A 219 -13.00 14.30 4.71
C PRO A 219 -13.88 15.55 4.77
N GLY A 220 -15.19 15.39 4.59
CA GLY A 220 -16.17 16.47 4.65
C GLY A 220 -16.04 17.50 3.51
N THR A 221 -15.45 17.13 2.38
CA THR A 221 -15.19 18.03 1.25
C THR A 221 -16.02 17.62 0.03
N ASP A 222 -16.54 18.62 -0.70
CA ASP A 222 -17.26 18.43 -1.95
C ASP A 222 -16.27 18.32 -3.12
N TYR A 223 -16.45 17.32 -3.97
CA TYR A 223 -15.63 17.01 -5.13
C TYR A 223 -16.48 16.96 -6.40
N VAL A 224 -15.84 17.27 -7.52
CA VAL A 224 -16.40 17.10 -8.86
C VAL A 224 -15.53 16.11 -9.62
N VAL A 225 -16.14 15.01 -10.08
CA VAL A 225 -15.55 14.15 -11.11
C VAL A 225 -16.12 14.60 -12.46
N TYR A 226 -15.26 14.84 -13.43
CA TYR A 226 -15.68 15.33 -14.74
C TYR A 226 -14.95 14.58 -15.86
N SER A 227 -15.60 14.54 -17.03
CA SER A 227 -15.12 13.84 -18.21
C SER A 227 -15.48 14.58 -19.49
N TYR A 228 -14.64 14.42 -20.51
CA TYR A 228 -14.91 14.87 -21.87
C TYR A 228 -14.17 13.98 -22.88
N ALA A 229 -14.73 13.86 -24.09
CA ALA A 229 -14.04 13.25 -25.21
C ALA A 229 -12.91 14.17 -25.69
N ALA A 230 -11.76 13.58 -25.97
CA ALA A 230 -10.61 14.31 -26.46
C ALA A 230 -9.72 13.40 -27.33
N GLU A 231 -8.93 14.04 -28.19
CA GLU A 231 -7.97 13.39 -29.07
C GLU A 231 -6.69 14.22 -29.20
N LEU A 232 -5.64 13.60 -29.77
CA LEU A 232 -4.43 14.30 -30.15
C LEU A 232 -4.53 14.73 -31.63
N GLN A 233 -4.43 16.03 -31.88
CA GLN A 233 -4.28 16.59 -33.22
C GLN A 233 -2.96 17.36 -33.29
N ASP A 234 -2.07 16.95 -34.20
CA ASP A 234 -0.75 17.57 -34.40
C ASP A 234 0.06 17.76 -33.10
N GLY A 235 -0.01 16.78 -32.18
CA GLY A 235 0.69 16.78 -30.90
C GLY A 235 0.05 17.62 -29.80
N ALA A 236 -1.08 18.27 -30.06
CA ALA A 236 -1.88 19.01 -29.09
C ALA A 236 -3.14 18.23 -28.67
N LEU A 237 -3.52 18.35 -27.39
CA LEU A 237 -4.80 17.84 -26.92
C LEU A 237 -5.92 18.75 -27.43
N VAL A 238 -6.92 18.14 -28.05
CA VAL A 238 -8.13 18.81 -28.54
C VAL A 238 -9.35 18.11 -27.96
N ARG A 239 -10.23 18.90 -27.34
CA ARG A 239 -11.52 18.42 -26.81
C ARG A 239 -12.55 18.30 -27.94
N THR A 240 -13.29 17.20 -27.96
CA THR A 240 -14.29 16.88 -28.99
C THR A 240 -15.72 16.76 -28.44
N SER A 241 -15.94 17.03 -27.15
CA SER A 241 -17.27 17.12 -26.52
C SER A 241 -17.34 18.20 -25.42
N ALA A 242 -18.55 18.60 -25.04
CA ALA A 242 -18.84 19.32 -23.80
C ALA A 242 -18.31 18.55 -22.57
N VAL A 243 -18.18 19.22 -21.42
CA VAL A 243 -17.76 18.58 -20.16
C VAL A 243 -18.99 18.01 -19.46
N GLY A 244 -18.97 16.70 -19.21
CA GLY A 244 -19.91 16.06 -18.28
C GLY A 244 -19.29 16.04 -16.90
N HIS A 245 -20.11 16.13 -15.84
CA HIS A 245 -19.62 16.03 -14.47
C HIS A 245 -20.65 15.43 -13.52
N GLU A 246 -20.17 14.87 -12.43
CA GLU A 246 -20.94 14.42 -11.27
C GLU A 246 -20.28 14.92 -9.99
N GLU A 247 -21.08 15.18 -8.97
CA GLU A 247 -20.61 15.70 -7.68
C GLU A 247 -20.73 14.62 -6.61
N PHE A 248 -19.78 14.60 -5.68
CA PHE A 248 -19.87 13.79 -4.47
C PHE A 248 -19.27 14.53 -3.28
N ARG A 249 -19.67 14.14 -2.07
CA ARG A 249 -19.11 14.67 -0.83
C ARG A 249 -18.55 13.53 0.00
N THR A 250 -17.30 13.63 0.41
CA THR A 250 -16.72 12.66 1.35
C THR A 250 -17.39 12.76 2.72
N LYS A 251 -17.39 11.63 3.45
CA LYS A 251 -17.90 11.61 4.82
C LYS A 251 -17.11 12.57 5.71
N GLU A 252 -17.80 13.21 6.65
CA GLU A 252 -17.17 14.01 7.70
C GLU A 252 -16.73 13.10 8.85
N ILE A 253 -15.50 13.30 9.35
CA ILE A 253 -15.02 12.58 10.52
C ILE A 253 -15.62 13.22 11.77
N VAL A 254 -16.51 12.49 12.42
CA VAL A 254 -17.05 12.84 13.73
C VAL A 254 -16.38 11.96 14.77
N VAL A 255 -15.59 12.56 15.65
CA VAL A 255 -14.98 11.84 16.77
C VAL A 255 -16.00 11.70 17.88
N HIS A 256 -16.36 10.46 18.18
CA HIS A 256 -17.25 10.11 19.28
C HIS A 256 -16.45 9.96 20.57
N ASP A 257 -16.88 10.65 21.63
CA ASP A 257 -16.38 10.35 22.97
C ASP A 257 -17.12 9.12 23.52
N ALA A 258 -16.38 8.17 24.07
CA ALA A 258 -16.89 6.92 24.60
C ALA A 258 -16.10 6.45 25.82
N ALA A 259 -16.82 5.86 26.78
CA ALA A 259 -16.23 5.25 27.95
C ALA A 259 -15.97 3.77 27.68
N PHE A 260 -14.73 3.44 27.33
CA PHE A 260 -14.29 2.06 27.24
C PHE A 260 -13.94 1.48 28.62
N ASN A 261 -14.54 0.35 28.96
CA ASN A 261 -14.10 -0.48 30.08
C ASN A 261 -13.31 -1.68 29.53
N ILE A 262 -12.02 -1.71 29.84
CA ILE A 262 -11.07 -2.74 29.39
C ILE A 262 -10.73 -3.60 30.60
N ASP A 263 -11.09 -4.87 30.62
CA ASP A 263 -10.76 -5.83 31.68
C ASP A 263 -10.14 -7.09 31.09
N ALA A 264 -9.42 -7.87 31.90
CA ALA A 264 -8.84 -9.12 31.45
C ALA A 264 -8.90 -10.22 32.51
N GLN A 265 -9.06 -11.46 32.06
CA GLN A 265 -8.84 -12.66 32.87
C GLN A 265 -7.40 -13.11 32.64
N LEU A 266 -6.55 -12.91 33.65
CA LEU A 266 -5.11 -13.13 33.53
C LEU A 266 -4.70 -14.52 34.02
N HIS A 267 -3.81 -15.15 33.25
CA HIS A 267 -3.04 -16.32 33.65
C HIS A 267 -1.54 -16.05 33.41
N SER A 268 -0.66 -17.00 33.72
CA SER A 268 0.80 -16.77 33.62
C SER A 268 1.37 -16.80 32.20
N ASN A 269 0.62 -17.30 31.22
CA ASN A 269 1.04 -17.32 29.82
C ASN A 269 -0.07 -16.99 28.82
N ARG A 270 -1.27 -16.64 29.31
CA ARG A 270 -2.44 -16.35 28.48
C ARG A 270 -3.35 -15.34 29.16
N MET A 271 -4.21 -14.71 28.38
CA MET A 271 -5.31 -13.92 28.92
C MET A 271 -6.52 -13.93 27.99
N THR A 272 -7.68 -13.64 28.57
CA THR A 272 -8.87 -13.23 27.81
C THR A 272 -9.09 -11.74 28.05
N LEU A 273 -8.82 -10.93 27.03
CA LEU A 273 -9.12 -9.49 27.02
C LEU A 273 -10.61 -9.28 26.75
N ASN A 274 -11.26 -8.47 27.57
CA ASN A 274 -12.66 -8.10 27.41
C ASN A 274 -12.75 -6.57 27.36
N VAL A 275 -13.43 -6.04 26.35
CA VAL A 275 -13.65 -4.61 26.20
C VAL A 275 -15.14 -4.35 26.00
N SER A 276 -15.65 -3.35 26.69
CA SER A 276 -17.02 -2.85 26.53
C SER A 276 -17.02 -1.34 26.40
N THR A 277 -18.04 -0.79 25.76
CA THR A 277 -18.23 0.65 25.57
C THR A 277 -19.69 1.01 25.88
N ASP A 278 -19.91 2.22 26.39
CA ASP A 278 -21.26 2.77 26.61
C ASP A 278 -21.90 3.35 25.33
N ASN A 279 -21.13 3.42 24.23
CA ASN A 279 -21.56 3.97 22.97
C ASN A 279 -21.66 2.90 21.87
N THR A 280 -22.86 2.73 21.30
CA THR A 280 -23.14 1.76 20.23
C THR A 280 -23.37 2.41 18.87
N ASP A 281 -23.06 3.70 18.71
CA ASP A 281 -23.17 4.40 17.43
C ASP A 281 -22.05 4.02 16.45
N PHE A 282 -20.96 3.42 16.95
CA PHE A 282 -19.83 2.94 16.16
C PHE A 282 -19.40 1.53 16.58
N ARG A 283 -18.65 0.84 15.73
CA ARG A 283 -17.95 -0.41 16.06
C ARG A 283 -16.53 -0.10 16.49
N PHE A 284 -15.94 -0.93 17.33
CA PHE A 284 -14.60 -0.71 17.86
C PHE A 284 -13.67 -1.90 17.59
N GLY A 285 -12.40 -1.60 17.38
CA GLY A 285 -11.32 -2.59 17.38
C GLY A 285 -10.68 -2.70 18.75
N MET A 286 -10.08 -3.85 19.04
CA MET A 286 -9.21 -4.03 20.21
C MET A 286 -7.99 -4.87 19.85
N THR A 287 -6.87 -4.58 20.49
CA THR A 287 -5.66 -5.42 20.40
C THR A 287 -4.84 -5.33 21.69
N LEU A 288 -3.80 -6.15 21.77
CA LEU A 288 -2.84 -6.22 22.86
C LEU A 288 -1.43 -6.08 22.27
N PHE A 289 -0.70 -5.06 22.68
CA PHE A 289 0.69 -4.84 22.27
C PHE A 289 1.67 -5.29 23.34
N SER A 290 2.83 -5.79 22.91
CA SER A 290 3.97 -6.00 23.81
C SER A 290 4.50 -4.66 24.34
N GLU A 291 5.25 -4.67 25.45
CA GLU A 291 5.90 -3.45 25.93
C GLU A 291 6.87 -2.84 24.91
N SER A 292 7.58 -3.66 24.13
CA SER A 292 8.47 -3.17 23.08
C SER A 292 7.72 -2.44 21.97
N ASP A 293 6.59 -2.98 21.51
CA ASP A 293 5.79 -2.34 20.46
C ASP A 293 5.16 -1.06 21.01
N TRP A 294 4.62 -1.12 22.22
CA TRP A 294 4.03 0.03 22.89
C TRP A 294 5.01 1.21 23.03
N LEU A 295 6.24 0.93 23.44
CA LEU A 295 7.28 1.96 23.59
C LEU A 295 7.81 2.49 22.25
N SER A 296 7.50 1.82 21.13
CA SER A 296 7.85 2.30 19.79
C SER A 296 6.86 3.34 19.25
N PHE A 297 5.64 3.37 19.78
CA PHE A 297 4.62 4.33 19.37
C PHE A 297 4.90 5.72 19.96
N ALA A 298 4.63 6.75 19.15
CA ALA A 298 4.81 8.13 19.58
C ALA A 298 3.80 8.55 20.67
N ASP A 299 2.57 8.04 20.55
CA ASP A 299 1.44 8.30 21.43
C ASP A 299 0.36 7.21 21.25
N THR A 300 -0.79 7.39 21.93
CA THR A 300 -1.93 6.47 21.85
C THR A 300 -2.60 6.46 20.48
N GLU A 301 -2.54 7.55 19.71
CA GLU A 301 -3.13 7.61 18.37
C GLU A 301 -2.31 6.76 17.39
N ALA A 302 -0.98 6.82 17.46
CA ALA A 302 -0.10 5.94 16.69
C ALA A 302 -0.35 4.44 16.98
N ALA A 303 -0.64 4.08 18.24
CA ALA A 303 -1.02 2.71 18.59
C ALA A 303 -2.39 2.30 18.01
N ALA A 304 -3.34 3.23 17.96
CA ALA A 304 -4.65 3.01 17.33
C ALA A 304 -4.53 2.90 15.80
N GLU A 305 -3.64 3.67 15.16
CA GLU A 305 -3.32 3.55 13.73
C GLU A 305 -2.75 2.17 13.39
N GLU A 306 -1.84 1.64 14.22
CA GLU A 306 -1.32 0.27 14.06
C GLU A 306 -2.42 -0.79 14.22
N LEU A 307 -3.29 -0.66 15.24
CA LEU A 307 -4.48 -1.50 15.38
C LEU A 307 -5.34 -1.46 14.10
N ILE A 308 -5.69 -0.27 13.61
CA ILE A 308 -6.51 -0.09 12.41
C ILE A 308 -5.83 -0.71 11.19
N TRP A 309 -4.51 -0.55 11.06
CA TRP A 309 -3.73 -1.16 9.98
C TRP A 309 -3.78 -2.69 10.03
N GLN A 310 -3.61 -3.30 11.21
CA GLN A 310 -3.71 -4.75 11.39
C GLN A 310 -5.09 -5.27 10.96
N LEU A 311 -6.17 -4.59 11.37
CA LEU A 311 -7.54 -4.96 10.97
C LEU A 311 -7.76 -4.77 9.46
N LYS A 312 -7.22 -3.69 8.88
CA LYS A 312 -7.29 -3.43 7.44
C LYS A 312 -6.61 -4.55 6.63
N VAL A 313 -5.45 -5.03 7.07
CA VAL A 313 -4.77 -6.19 6.46
C VAL A 313 -5.66 -7.44 6.50
N MET A 314 -6.33 -7.70 7.62
CA MET A 314 -7.28 -8.83 7.73
C MET A 314 -8.48 -8.69 6.76
N VAL A 315 -8.96 -7.48 6.53
CA VAL A 315 -10.06 -7.20 5.59
C VAL A 315 -9.60 -7.36 4.14
N GLU A 316 -8.54 -6.65 3.74
CA GLU A 316 -8.11 -6.55 2.35
C GLU A 316 -7.38 -7.81 1.85
N MET A 317 -6.52 -8.40 2.69
CA MET A 317 -5.74 -9.59 2.32
C MET A 317 -6.33 -10.89 2.87
N GLY A 318 -6.98 -10.82 4.04
CA GLY A 318 -7.59 -11.98 4.69
C GLY A 318 -9.01 -12.31 4.20
N GLY A 319 -9.65 -11.41 3.46
CA GLY A 319 -11.00 -11.60 2.94
C GLY A 319 -12.10 -11.53 4.00
N LEU A 320 -11.80 -10.96 5.17
CA LEU A 320 -12.78 -10.68 6.23
C LEU A 320 -13.52 -9.37 5.95
N SER A 321 -14.69 -9.19 6.56
CA SER A 321 -15.40 -7.90 6.55
C SER A 321 -15.03 -7.06 7.78
N TRP A 322 -15.29 -5.75 7.72
CA TRP A 322 -15.16 -4.88 8.90
C TRP A 322 -16.03 -5.35 10.08
N GLU A 323 -17.17 -6.00 9.83
CA GLU A 323 -18.01 -6.56 10.89
C GLU A 323 -17.37 -7.77 11.59
N ASP A 324 -16.57 -8.57 10.86
CA ASP A 324 -15.89 -9.74 11.40
C ASP A 324 -14.73 -9.35 12.33
N VAL A 325 -14.09 -8.21 12.07
CA VAL A 325 -12.87 -7.78 12.76
C VAL A 325 -13.10 -6.65 13.78
N THR A 326 -14.34 -6.20 13.95
CA THR A 326 -14.71 -5.18 14.94
C THR A 326 -15.88 -5.62 15.81
N CYS A 327 -15.98 -5.06 17.00
CA CYS A 327 -17.02 -5.37 17.99
C CYS A 327 -18.04 -4.24 18.10
N LEU A 328 -19.25 -4.56 18.56
CA LEU A 328 -20.31 -3.57 18.83
C LEU A 328 -20.78 -3.72 20.27
N GLY A 329 -20.62 -2.65 21.06
CA GLY A 329 -20.97 -2.63 22.49
C GLY A 329 -19.99 -3.40 23.37
N GLU A 330 -19.77 -4.69 23.11
CA GLU A 330 -18.87 -5.56 23.85
C GLU A 330 -18.07 -6.46 22.91
N GLY A 331 -16.86 -6.83 23.31
CA GLY A 331 -15.98 -7.73 22.57
C GLY A 331 -14.96 -8.43 23.46
N SER A 332 -14.46 -9.56 22.99
CA SER A 332 -13.50 -10.39 23.71
C SER A 332 -12.46 -10.96 22.76
N SER A 333 -11.22 -11.13 23.21
CA SER A 333 -10.13 -11.77 22.47
C SER A 333 -9.23 -12.57 23.39
N ASP A 334 -8.85 -13.77 22.95
CA ASP A 334 -7.96 -14.66 23.68
C ASP A 334 -6.53 -14.53 23.15
N TYR A 335 -5.57 -14.42 24.07
CA TYR A 335 -4.13 -14.36 23.80
C TYR A 335 -3.47 -15.53 24.52
N GLY A 336 -2.81 -16.43 23.78
CA GLY A 336 -2.24 -17.68 24.30
C GLY A 336 -0.72 -17.66 24.49
N ASP A 337 -0.07 -16.59 24.08
CA ASP A 337 1.37 -16.46 23.88
C ASP A 337 1.93 -15.28 24.68
N LEU A 338 1.80 -15.35 26.01
CA LEU A 338 2.27 -14.30 26.91
C LEU A 338 3.41 -14.80 27.79
N ILE A 339 4.29 -13.87 28.19
CA ILE A 339 5.43 -14.16 29.08
C ILE A 339 5.08 -13.68 30.49
N ALA A 340 5.14 -14.58 31.47
CA ALA A 340 4.95 -14.24 32.88
C ALA A 340 5.90 -13.12 33.33
N GLY A 341 5.37 -12.14 34.06
CA GLY A 341 6.11 -10.98 34.54
C GLY A 341 6.25 -9.83 33.53
N ASN A 342 5.99 -10.06 32.24
CA ASN A 342 6.05 -9.01 31.23
C ASN A 342 4.81 -8.10 31.28
N LYS A 343 4.98 -6.90 30.70
CA LYS A 343 3.93 -5.92 30.50
C LYS A 343 3.36 -6.00 29.09
N TYR A 344 2.05 -5.83 29.00
CA TYR A 344 1.31 -5.73 27.76
C TYR A 344 0.29 -4.59 27.87
N TYR A 345 -0.02 -3.97 26.73
CA TYR A 345 -0.85 -2.78 26.66
C TYR A 345 -2.04 -3.04 25.76
N ALA A 346 -3.22 -3.13 26.36
CA ALA A 346 -4.46 -3.24 25.59
C ALA A 346 -4.83 -1.87 25.04
N VAL A 347 -5.26 -1.85 23.77
CA VAL A 347 -5.72 -0.65 23.06
C VAL A 347 -7.10 -0.93 22.48
N ALA A 348 -8.02 0.01 22.64
CA ALA A 348 -9.35 -0.03 22.03
C ALA A 348 -9.74 1.33 21.49
N CYS A 349 -10.35 1.34 20.30
CA CYS A 349 -10.86 2.55 19.67
C CYS A 349 -11.99 2.24 18.67
N GLY A 350 -12.85 3.23 18.45
CA GLY A 350 -13.91 3.21 17.45
C GLY A 350 -13.36 3.34 16.04
N ILE A 351 -13.86 2.51 15.14
CA ILE A 351 -13.39 2.39 13.75
C ILE A 351 -14.62 2.38 12.82
N ASP A 352 -14.62 3.26 11.83
CA ASP A 352 -15.49 3.16 10.65
C ASP A 352 -14.63 3.24 9.40
N ASP A 353 -14.77 2.26 8.50
CA ASP A 353 -14.09 2.22 7.20
C ASP A 353 -12.59 2.57 7.25
N ALA A 354 -11.85 1.90 8.12
CA ALA A 354 -10.42 2.11 8.38
C ALA A 354 -10.05 3.49 8.97
N VAL A 355 -11.00 4.23 9.54
CA VAL A 355 -10.77 5.55 10.14
C VAL A 355 -11.05 5.50 11.64
N LEU A 356 -10.17 6.13 12.42
CA LEU A 356 -10.38 6.36 13.85
C LEU A 356 -11.54 7.35 14.06
N VAL A 357 -12.61 6.91 14.69
CA VAL A 357 -13.83 7.70 14.92
C VAL A 357 -14.19 7.85 16.40
N SER A 358 -13.29 7.51 17.32
CA SER A 358 -13.47 7.79 18.75
C SER A 358 -12.19 8.22 19.45
N ASN A 359 -12.29 8.60 20.72
CA ASN A 359 -11.13 8.61 21.62
C ASN A 359 -10.50 7.20 21.73
N VAL A 360 -9.19 7.15 21.99
CA VAL A 360 -8.46 5.90 22.21
C VAL A 360 -8.40 5.59 23.70
N ALA A 361 -8.73 4.37 24.08
CA ALA A 361 -8.59 3.87 25.45
C ALA A 361 -7.48 2.83 25.55
N THR A 362 -6.71 2.89 26.64
CA THR A 362 -5.61 1.97 26.87
C THR A 362 -5.56 1.47 28.31
N ARG A 363 -5.01 0.25 28.50
CA ARG A 363 -4.79 -0.32 29.84
C ARG A 363 -3.53 -1.18 29.86
N GLU A 364 -2.65 -0.93 30.82
CA GLU A 364 -1.48 -1.77 31.11
C GLU A 364 -1.92 -3.03 31.89
N PHE A 365 -1.39 -4.18 31.49
CA PHE A 365 -1.48 -5.44 32.21
C PHE A 365 -0.07 -5.97 32.48
N VAL A 366 0.17 -6.40 33.73
CA VAL A 366 1.36 -7.18 34.09
C VAL A 366 0.93 -8.64 34.21
N ILE A 367 1.55 -9.51 33.41
CA ILE A 367 1.22 -10.94 33.43
C ILE A 367 1.68 -11.53 34.76
N PRO A 368 0.79 -12.18 35.53
CA PRO A 368 1.17 -12.71 36.82
C PRO A 368 2.20 -13.83 36.69
N MET A 369 3.05 -13.96 37.71
CA MET A 369 3.85 -15.17 37.87
C MET A 369 2.92 -16.38 38.10
N PRO A 370 3.30 -17.58 37.65
CA PRO A 370 2.49 -18.78 37.81
C PRO A 370 2.17 -19.07 39.28
N GLU A 371 0.90 -19.41 39.55
CA GLU A 371 0.46 -19.91 40.85
C GLU A 371 0.92 -21.36 41.03
N ILE A 372 1.56 -21.63 42.17
CA ILE A 372 2.03 -22.98 42.50
C ILE A 372 0.86 -23.80 43.05
N THR A 373 0.22 -24.58 42.18
CA THR A 373 -0.94 -25.43 42.52
C THR A 373 -0.54 -26.86 42.87
N ASP A 374 0.66 -27.30 42.50
CA ASP A 374 1.22 -28.61 42.81
C ASP A 374 2.49 -28.43 43.66
N ASN A 375 2.48 -28.94 44.89
CA ASN A 375 3.60 -28.87 45.83
C ASN A 375 4.68 -29.95 45.56
N CYS A 376 4.64 -30.62 44.41
CA CYS A 376 5.67 -31.57 44.01
C CYS A 376 7.06 -30.93 44.01
N THR A 377 7.99 -31.55 44.73
CA THR A 377 9.43 -31.28 44.66
C THR A 377 10.13 -32.35 43.84
N PHE A 378 11.32 -32.04 43.31
CA PHE A 378 12.12 -32.96 42.51
C PHE A 378 13.43 -33.30 43.20
N ALA A 379 13.98 -34.48 42.88
CA ALA A 379 15.38 -34.83 43.11
C ALA A 379 16.01 -35.20 41.77
N ALA A 380 17.31 -34.96 41.62
CA ALA A 380 18.07 -35.28 40.41
C ALA A 380 19.34 -36.05 40.79
N ASP A 381 19.63 -37.13 40.05
CA ASP A 381 20.86 -37.90 40.13
C ASP A 381 21.56 -37.90 38.78
N PHE A 382 22.73 -37.26 38.71
CA PHE A 382 23.51 -37.15 37.48
C PHE A 382 24.39 -38.39 37.30
N ILE A 383 24.25 -39.05 36.16
CA ILE A 383 25.00 -40.25 35.79
C ILE A 383 25.59 -40.09 34.39
N ASN A 384 26.57 -40.92 34.04
CA ASN A 384 27.22 -40.89 32.73
C ASN A 384 27.71 -39.49 32.30
N VAL A 385 28.20 -38.69 33.26
CA VAL A 385 28.65 -37.31 32.99
C VAL A 385 29.94 -37.34 32.16
N THR A 386 29.84 -36.95 30.90
CA THR A 386 30.95 -36.79 29.95
C THR A 386 31.16 -35.30 29.63
N GLN A 387 32.14 -35.00 28.78
CA GLN A 387 32.46 -33.64 28.34
C GLN A 387 31.32 -33.01 27.52
N THR A 388 30.59 -33.84 26.76
CA THR A 388 29.57 -33.40 25.79
C THR A 388 28.15 -33.77 26.18
N GLU A 389 27.95 -34.69 27.10
CA GLU A 389 26.63 -35.19 27.46
C GLU A 389 26.58 -35.65 28.91
N MET A 390 25.39 -35.64 29.49
CA MET A 390 25.10 -36.31 30.74
C MET A 390 23.69 -36.88 30.74
N ASP A 391 23.49 -37.93 31.53
CA ASP A 391 22.17 -38.43 31.85
C ASP A 391 21.77 -37.93 33.24
N VAL A 392 20.49 -37.67 33.44
CA VAL A 392 19.95 -37.29 34.75
C VAL A 392 18.65 -38.02 35.05
N THR A 393 18.68 -38.81 36.12
CA THR A 393 17.47 -39.43 36.65
C THR A 393 16.76 -38.44 37.56
N VAL A 394 15.58 -37.98 37.14
CA VAL A 394 14.70 -37.11 37.90
C VAL A 394 13.65 -37.93 38.63
N THR A 395 13.50 -37.70 39.93
CA THR A 395 12.49 -38.32 40.78
C THR A 395 11.55 -37.25 41.34
N PRO A 396 10.30 -37.15 40.87
CA PRO A 396 9.31 -36.29 41.50
C PRO A 396 8.81 -36.90 42.81
N SER A 397 8.53 -36.05 43.80
CA SER A 397 7.89 -36.46 45.06
C SER A 397 6.44 -36.93 44.86
N ASN A 398 5.82 -36.54 43.74
CA ASN A 398 4.53 -37.02 43.28
C ASN A 398 4.66 -37.60 41.86
N GLY A 399 4.47 -38.91 41.73
CA GLY A 399 4.62 -39.61 40.44
C GLY A 399 3.54 -39.26 39.40
N THR A 400 2.47 -38.54 39.76
CA THR A 400 1.44 -38.10 38.80
C THR A 400 1.70 -36.71 38.24
N THR A 401 2.66 -35.96 38.79
CA THR A 401 3.01 -34.63 38.30
C THR A 401 3.58 -34.76 36.89
N ARG A 402 3.00 -34.01 35.95
CA ARG A 402 3.54 -33.86 34.59
C ARG A 402 4.60 -32.78 34.62
N TYR A 403 5.81 -33.11 34.21
CA TYR A 403 6.95 -32.21 34.28
C TYR A 403 7.86 -32.34 33.08
N LEU A 404 8.69 -31.32 32.90
CA LEU A 404 9.74 -31.27 31.88
C LEU A 404 11.06 -30.87 32.54
N ALA A 405 12.14 -31.06 31.80
CA ALA A 405 13.48 -30.70 32.23
C ALA A 405 14.25 -29.98 31.12
N VAL A 406 15.10 -29.05 31.52
CA VAL A 406 15.97 -28.28 30.63
C VAL A 406 17.29 -28.00 31.33
N ILE A 407 18.38 -28.04 30.58
CA ILE A 407 19.73 -27.80 31.10
C ILE A 407 20.36 -26.60 30.38
N LYS A 408 20.97 -25.69 31.14
CA LYS A 408 21.69 -24.54 30.59
C LYS A 408 22.98 -24.30 31.34
N GLU A 409 23.97 -23.68 30.70
CA GLU A 409 25.19 -23.24 31.38
C GLU A 409 24.82 -22.39 32.60
N SER A 410 25.38 -22.68 33.77
CA SER A 410 25.05 -21.98 35.02
C SER A 410 25.35 -20.49 34.96
N SER A 411 26.33 -20.10 34.14
CA SER A 411 26.66 -18.70 33.86
C SER A 411 25.50 -17.92 33.23
N PHE A 412 24.58 -18.61 32.53
CA PHE A 412 23.37 -18.01 31.98
C PHE A 412 22.48 -17.43 33.07
N PHE A 413 22.39 -18.08 34.23
CA PHE A 413 21.52 -17.70 35.35
C PHE A 413 22.16 -16.67 36.30
N SER A 414 22.92 -15.72 35.73
CA SER A 414 23.57 -14.64 36.47
C SER A 414 22.99 -13.27 36.08
N GLY A 415 23.04 -12.31 36.99
CA GLY A 415 22.42 -10.99 36.78
C GLY A 415 20.90 -11.08 36.74
N ASP A 416 20.28 -10.52 35.70
CA ASP A 416 18.82 -10.43 35.54
C ASP A 416 18.18 -11.71 34.95
N ASN A 417 18.99 -12.65 34.47
CA ASN A 417 18.52 -13.94 33.94
C ASN A 417 18.20 -14.90 35.09
N THR A 418 16.97 -14.85 35.57
CA THR A 418 16.49 -15.78 36.60
C THR A 418 15.98 -17.09 35.99
N PRO A 419 16.05 -18.23 36.70
CA PRO A 419 15.40 -19.47 36.27
C PRO A 419 13.91 -19.29 35.96
N GLU A 420 13.21 -18.44 36.73
CA GLU A 420 11.81 -18.13 36.53
C GLU A 420 11.56 -17.39 35.20
N ALA A 421 12.34 -16.35 34.90
CA ALA A 421 12.24 -15.62 33.64
C ALA A 421 12.60 -16.50 32.44
N TYR A 422 13.62 -17.35 32.57
CA TYR A 422 14.00 -18.30 31.53
C TYR A 422 12.91 -19.34 31.27
N ALA A 423 12.35 -19.93 32.33
CA ALA A 423 11.25 -20.88 32.20
C ALA A 423 10.02 -20.21 31.54
N ALA A 424 9.68 -18.98 31.92
CA ALA A 424 8.57 -18.24 31.31
C ALA A 424 8.80 -17.99 29.80
N LYS A 425 10.00 -17.56 29.41
CA LYS A 425 10.35 -17.32 28.00
C LYS A 425 10.36 -18.62 27.18
N MET A 426 10.89 -19.70 27.75
CA MET A 426 10.90 -21.01 27.10
C MET A 426 9.49 -21.54 26.86
N LEU A 427 8.61 -21.46 27.87
CA LEU A 427 7.21 -21.88 27.71
C LEU A 427 6.49 -21.04 26.65
N TYR A 428 6.76 -19.73 26.59
CA TYR A 428 6.29 -18.87 25.51
C TYR A 428 6.79 -19.36 24.14
N ASP A 429 8.09 -19.65 23.98
CA ASP A 429 8.65 -20.07 22.69
C ASP A 429 8.03 -21.40 22.21
N LEU A 430 7.84 -22.35 23.14
CA LEU A 430 7.20 -23.63 22.84
C LEU A 430 5.75 -23.47 22.36
N VAL A 431 5.01 -22.52 22.92
CA VAL A 431 3.63 -22.20 22.50
C VAL A 431 3.61 -21.42 21.20
N TYR A 432 4.42 -20.36 21.09
CA TYR A 432 4.43 -19.45 19.94
C TYR A 432 4.82 -20.16 18.64
N TYR A 433 5.77 -21.09 18.70
CA TYR A 433 6.17 -21.89 17.54
C TYR A 433 5.31 -23.14 17.30
N ASP A 434 4.23 -23.33 18.06
CA ASP A 434 3.37 -24.54 18.05
C ASP A 434 4.21 -25.83 18.13
N ALA A 435 5.31 -25.77 18.88
CA ALA A 435 6.29 -26.86 18.94
C ALA A 435 5.87 -27.96 19.91
N VAL A 436 4.84 -27.71 20.73
CA VAL A 436 4.43 -28.59 21.83
C VAL A 436 2.91 -28.70 21.91
N ASP A 437 2.43 -29.93 21.80
CA ASP A 437 1.11 -30.31 22.29
C ASP A 437 1.20 -30.57 23.80
N TRP A 438 0.66 -29.65 24.61
CA TRP A 438 0.63 -29.77 26.07
C TRP A 438 -0.31 -30.87 26.58
N SER A 439 -1.00 -31.60 25.71
CA SER A 439 -1.76 -32.80 26.07
C SER A 439 -0.96 -34.09 25.89
N ASP A 440 -0.08 -34.16 24.88
CA ASP A 440 0.66 -35.37 24.51
C ASP A 440 1.93 -35.02 23.71
N THR A 441 3.08 -34.95 24.38
CA THR A 441 4.37 -34.69 23.74
C THR A 441 5.51 -35.44 24.43
N ASP A 442 6.57 -35.78 23.68
CA ASP A 442 7.69 -36.59 24.15
C ASP A 442 8.57 -35.88 25.20
N ILE A 443 8.51 -34.54 25.28
CA ILE A 443 9.25 -33.77 26.29
C ILE A 443 8.57 -33.75 27.67
N LEU A 444 7.34 -34.26 27.78
CA LEU A 444 6.55 -34.27 29.02
C LEU A 444 6.53 -35.65 29.66
N HIS A 445 6.97 -35.69 30.91
CA HIS A 445 7.16 -36.94 31.65
C HIS A 445 6.33 -36.98 32.93
N THR A 446 6.08 -38.20 33.41
CA THR A 446 5.48 -38.48 34.72
C THR A 446 6.25 -39.61 35.38
N GLY A 447 6.18 -39.72 36.71
CA GLY A 447 6.95 -40.72 37.45
C GLY A 447 8.46 -40.44 37.40
N VAL A 448 9.27 -41.47 37.64
CA VAL A 448 10.73 -41.36 37.54
C VAL A 448 11.14 -41.47 36.08
N HIS A 449 11.97 -40.53 35.60
CA HIS A 449 12.47 -40.52 34.24
C HIS A 449 13.96 -40.19 34.19
N THR A 450 14.68 -40.77 33.21
CA THR A 450 16.10 -40.48 32.98
C THR A 450 16.25 -39.72 31.67
N PHE A 451 16.58 -38.44 31.76
CA PHE A 451 16.81 -37.57 30.61
C PHE A 451 18.25 -37.68 30.14
N ASN A 452 18.46 -37.65 28.83
CA ASN A 452 19.77 -37.39 28.24
C ASN A 452 19.83 -35.93 27.75
N SER A 453 20.90 -35.21 28.11
CA SER A 453 21.05 -33.77 27.84
C SER A 453 21.05 -33.37 26.36
N ASN A 454 21.25 -34.33 25.45
CA ASN A 454 21.37 -34.10 24.01
C ASN A 454 20.24 -34.75 23.19
N THR A 455 19.27 -35.43 23.83
CA THR A 455 18.19 -36.09 23.06
C THR A 455 16.81 -35.99 23.69
N ASP A 456 16.71 -35.80 25.01
CA ASP A 456 15.44 -35.94 25.75
C ASP A 456 15.05 -34.67 26.53
N MET A 457 15.90 -33.63 26.48
CA MET A 457 15.62 -32.34 27.09
C MET A 457 15.19 -31.31 26.04
N ILE A 458 14.56 -30.24 26.51
CA ILE A 458 14.27 -29.06 25.68
C ILE A 458 15.58 -28.42 25.25
N ASP A 459 15.65 -28.00 23.97
CA ASP A 459 16.85 -27.46 23.31
C ASP A 459 18.08 -28.40 23.44
N PRO A 460 18.01 -29.64 22.96
CA PRO A 460 19.08 -30.61 23.11
C PRO A 460 20.35 -30.12 22.40
N GLN A 461 21.47 -30.05 23.14
CA GLN A 461 22.76 -29.64 22.59
C GLN A 461 23.88 -30.41 23.27
N TYR A 462 24.97 -30.63 22.54
CA TYR A 462 26.21 -31.06 23.16
C TYR A 462 26.72 -30.01 24.13
N LEU A 463 27.07 -30.47 25.32
CA LEU A 463 27.61 -29.69 26.41
C LEU A 463 29.07 -29.30 26.12
N LYS A 464 29.53 -28.25 26.79
CA LYS A 464 30.91 -27.80 26.81
C LYS A 464 31.66 -28.51 27.93
N ALA A 465 32.94 -28.79 27.69
CA ALA A 465 33.83 -29.37 28.70
C ALA A 465 34.15 -28.35 29.81
N ASP A 466 34.51 -28.85 31.01
CA ASP A 466 34.84 -28.06 32.21
C ASP A 466 33.84 -26.92 32.53
N THR A 467 32.57 -27.14 32.19
CA THR A 467 31.52 -26.13 32.26
C THR A 467 30.48 -26.54 33.28
N GLU A 468 30.06 -25.60 34.11
CA GLU A 468 28.99 -25.82 35.08
C GLU A 468 27.65 -25.60 34.41
N TYR A 469 26.76 -26.58 34.58
CA TYR A 469 25.41 -26.58 34.06
C TYR A 469 24.41 -26.60 35.21
N THR A 470 23.27 -25.94 34.98
CA THR A 470 22.12 -25.94 35.86
C THR A 470 20.96 -26.62 35.13
N LEU A 471 20.49 -27.73 35.70
CA LEU A 471 19.24 -28.38 35.35
C LEU A 471 18.08 -27.68 36.06
N LEU A 472 17.06 -27.30 35.30
CA LEU A 472 15.78 -26.84 35.80
C LEU A 472 14.72 -27.91 35.54
N VAL A 473 13.93 -28.23 36.56
CA VAL A 473 12.81 -29.18 36.48
C VAL A 473 11.56 -28.54 37.07
N PHE A 474 10.45 -28.56 36.35
CA PHE A 474 9.19 -28.03 36.84
C PHE A 474 7.99 -28.67 36.15
N GLY A 475 6.87 -28.70 36.88
CA GLY A 475 5.59 -29.20 36.41
C GLY A 475 4.84 -28.17 35.58
N VAL A 476 4.02 -28.66 34.65
CA VAL A 476 3.16 -27.84 33.77
C VAL A 476 1.75 -28.42 33.67
N ASN A 477 0.77 -27.58 33.35
CA ASN A 477 -0.61 -28.01 33.05
C ASN A 477 -0.86 -28.16 31.54
N GLU A 478 -2.11 -28.44 31.17
CA GLU A 478 -2.57 -28.61 29.78
C GLU A 478 -2.50 -27.34 28.91
N PHE A 479 -2.22 -26.19 29.52
CA PHE A 479 -2.03 -24.91 28.82
C PHE A 479 -0.56 -24.47 28.80
N GLY A 480 0.37 -25.31 29.27
CA GLY A 480 1.77 -24.94 29.40
C GLY A 480 2.07 -23.97 30.55
N GLU A 481 1.14 -23.76 31.49
CA GLU A 481 1.38 -22.94 32.68
C GLU A 481 2.14 -23.76 33.73
N ARG A 482 3.15 -23.17 34.36
CA ARG A 482 3.93 -23.84 35.41
C ARG A 482 3.07 -24.09 36.65
N THR A 483 3.06 -25.33 37.15
CA THR A 483 2.26 -25.75 38.32
C THR A 483 3.06 -25.97 39.59
N THR A 484 4.39 -26.15 39.50
CA THR A 484 5.29 -26.42 40.64
C THR A 484 6.35 -25.32 40.81
N GLY A 485 7.02 -25.31 41.96
CA GLY A 485 8.32 -24.64 42.07
C GLY A 485 9.35 -25.24 41.08
N ILE A 486 10.41 -24.47 40.77
CA ILE A 486 11.52 -24.97 39.93
C ILE A 486 12.52 -25.71 40.84
N GLY A 487 12.73 -27.00 40.55
CA GLY A 487 13.88 -27.73 41.05
C GLY A 487 15.13 -27.28 40.31
N ARG A 488 16.19 -26.95 41.04
CA ARG A 488 17.48 -26.49 40.50
C ARG A 488 18.58 -27.43 40.96
N PHE A 489 19.33 -27.97 40.00
CA PHE A 489 20.43 -28.89 40.28
C PHE A 489 21.64 -28.53 39.42
N GLU A 490 22.83 -28.54 40.02
CA GLU A 490 24.06 -28.12 39.35
C GLU A 490 24.98 -29.31 39.12
N GLN A 491 25.56 -29.39 37.93
CA GLN A 491 26.54 -30.41 37.57
C GLN A 491 27.61 -29.79 36.67
N ARG A 492 28.88 -30.10 36.97
CA ARG A 492 30.02 -29.69 36.13
C ARG A 492 30.44 -30.84 35.22
N THR A 493 30.59 -30.56 33.93
CA THR A 493 31.20 -31.50 32.99
C THR A 493 32.71 -31.62 33.28
N PRO A 494 33.33 -32.80 33.10
CA PRO A 494 34.77 -32.94 33.24
C PRO A 494 35.52 -32.10 32.17
N PRO A 495 36.79 -31.74 32.43
CA PRO A 495 37.66 -31.20 31.39
C PRO A 495 37.98 -32.26 30.33
N VAL A 496 38.42 -31.81 29.16
CA VAL A 496 39.00 -32.70 28.14
C VAL A 496 40.29 -33.31 28.68
N GLN A 497 40.44 -34.63 28.51
CA GLN A 497 41.56 -35.37 29.07
C GLN A 497 42.74 -35.52 28.10
N ASP A 498 42.51 -35.52 26.78
CA ASP A 498 43.52 -35.85 25.77
C ASP A 498 43.51 -34.90 24.54
N ALA A 499 44.64 -34.86 23.83
CA ALA A 499 44.70 -34.24 22.51
C ALA A 499 43.87 -35.04 21.50
N GLY A 500 43.07 -34.35 20.69
CA GLY A 500 42.15 -34.95 19.73
C GLY A 500 42.83 -35.69 18.56
N PRO A 501 42.05 -36.37 17.72
CA PRO A 501 42.58 -37.22 16.66
C PRO A 501 43.22 -36.41 15.53
N VAL A 502 44.22 -37.00 14.86
CA VAL A 502 44.59 -36.59 13.50
C VAL A 502 43.61 -37.22 12.54
N ILE A 503 43.00 -36.42 11.64
CA ILE A 503 41.94 -36.89 10.75
C ILE A 503 42.43 -36.86 9.30
N ASP A 504 42.50 -38.03 8.67
CA ASP A 504 42.74 -38.13 7.23
C ASP A 504 41.41 -37.95 6.47
N ILE A 505 41.41 -37.07 5.47
CA ILE A 505 40.27 -36.83 4.58
C ILE A 505 40.64 -37.35 3.20
N ARG A 506 39.85 -38.27 2.66
CA ARG A 506 40.04 -38.79 1.30
C ARG A 506 38.80 -38.53 0.46
N ILE A 507 38.89 -37.61 -0.49
CA ILE A 507 37.87 -37.43 -1.52
C ILE A 507 37.90 -38.66 -2.45
N THR A 508 36.81 -39.40 -2.52
CA THR A 508 36.71 -40.62 -3.32
C THR A 508 36.14 -40.35 -4.71
N SER A 509 35.21 -39.40 -4.83
CA SER A 509 34.76 -38.87 -6.12
C SER A 509 34.16 -37.48 -5.98
N VAL A 510 34.24 -36.71 -7.06
CA VAL A 510 33.53 -35.44 -7.26
C VAL A 510 32.59 -35.66 -8.44
N GLU A 511 31.30 -35.52 -8.17
CA GLU A 511 30.20 -35.64 -9.13
C GLU A 511 29.57 -34.27 -9.35
N ASP A 512 28.78 -34.13 -10.42
CA ASP A 512 28.14 -32.87 -10.81
C ASP A 512 27.32 -32.20 -9.69
N LYS A 513 26.81 -33.01 -8.74
CA LYS A 513 26.01 -32.56 -7.59
C LYS A 513 26.41 -33.19 -6.26
N ALA A 514 27.54 -33.87 -6.19
CA ALA A 514 27.94 -34.53 -4.95
C ALA A 514 29.46 -34.61 -4.74
N ILE A 515 29.87 -34.58 -3.48
CA ILE A 515 31.23 -34.89 -3.06
C ILE A 515 31.16 -36.14 -2.18
N ASN A 516 31.92 -37.17 -2.52
CA ASN A 516 32.07 -38.36 -1.70
C ASN A 516 33.42 -38.29 -0.98
N ALA A 517 33.42 -38.47 0.34
CA ALA A 517 34.62 -38.40 1.15
C ALA A 517 34.64 -39.48 2.24
N VAL A 518 35.84 -39.96 2.55
CA VAL A 518 36.12 -40.85 3.68
C VAL A 518 36.94 -40.09 4.71
N PHE A 519 36.52 -40.14 5.97
CA PHE A 519 37.17 -39.52 7.10
C PHE A 519 37.71 -40.61 8.01
N THR A 520 39.02 -40.60 8.29
CA THR A 520 39.67 -41.63 9.12
C THR A 520 40.41 -40.98 10.29
N PRO A 521 39.85 -41.04 11.51
CA PRO A 521 40.54 -40.53 12.69
C PRO A 521 41.65 -41.50 13.15
N SER A 522 42.76 -40.95 13.64
CA SER A 522 43.86 -41.73 14.22
C SER A 522 43.48 -42.42 15.53
N ILE A 523 42.42 -41.94 16.20
CA ILE A 523 41.85 -42.47 17.43
C ILE A 523 40.40 -42.84 17.11
N GLN A 524 40.07 -44.13 17.16
CA GLN A 524 38.79 -44.63 16.63
C GLN A 524 37.58 -44.26 17.51
N ASP A 525 37.80 -44.06 18.79
CA ASP A 525 36.81 -43.70 19.80
C ASP A 525 36.78 -42.19 20.10
N ALA A 526 37.60 -41.38 19.42
CA ALA A 526 37.55 -39.93 19.58
C ALA A 526 36.40 -39.32 18.77
N ASN A 527 35.65 -38.42 19.42
CA ASN A 527 34.59 -37.66 18.79
C ASN A 527 35.17 -36.62 17.82
N TYR A 528 34.61 -36.57 16.62
CA TYR A 528 34.92 -35.55 15.62
C TYR A 528 33.71 -35.15 14.81
N HIS A 529 33.72 -33.92 14.30
CA HIS A 529 32.74 -33.42 13.35
C HIS A 529 33.37 -33.35 11.95
N TYR A 530 32.57 -33.61 10.92
CA TYR A 530 32.95 -33.36 9.53
C TYR A 530 31.78 -32.73 8.78
N ASN A 531 32.09 -31.91 7.78
CA ASN A 531 31.09 -31.38 6.86
C ASN A 531 31.76 -30.93 5.54
N ALA A 532 30.94 -30.52 4.58
CA ALA A 532 31.37 -29.83 3.38
C ALA A 532 30.54 -28.55 3.19
N GLN A 533 31.21 -27.41 3.05
CA GLN A 533 30.59 -26.09 2.94
C GLN A 533 31.23 -25.29 1.80
N PRO A 534 30.52 -24.31 1.20
CA PRO A 534 31.10 -23.39 0.25
C PRO A 534 32.42 -22.77 0.73
N TRP A 535 33.39 -22.61 -0.17
CA TRP A 535 34.69 -21.96 0.15
C TRP A 535 34.50 -20.57 0.80
N THR A 536 33.51 -19.81 0.33
CA THR A 536 33.15 -18.49 0.85
C THR A 536 32.83 -18.48 2.34
N ASP A 537 32.39 -19.61 2.90
CA ASP A 537 32.02 -19.71 4.30
C ASP A 537 33.25 -19.82 5.21
N PHE A 538 34.39 -20.23 4.65
CA PHE A 538 35.70 -20.23 5.33
C PHE A 538 36.57 -19.02 4.98
N GLU A 539 36.45 -18.49 3.76
CA GLU A 539 37.28 -17.40 3.27
C GLU A 539 37.34 -16.21 4.24
N GLY A 540 38.57 -15.80 4.59
CA GLY A 540 38.83 -14.68 5.50
C GLY A 540 38.73 -15.01 6.99
N LYS A 541 38.43 -16.25 7.39
CA LYS A 541 38.38 -16.69 8.80
C LYS A 541 39.64 -17.44 9.21
N THR A 542 40.01 -17.32 10.48
CA THR A 542 40.98 -18.24 11.08
C THR A 542 40.35 -19.63 11.29
N PRO A 543 41.16 -20.70 11.42
CA PRO A 543 40.64 -22.04 11.69
C PRO A 543 39.78 -22.11 12.95
N GLU A 544 40.19 -21.43 14.02
CA GLU A 544 39.45 -21.42 15.30
C GLU A 544 38.11 -20.71 15.15
N GLU A 545 38.08 -19.50 14.57
CA GLU A 545 36.84 -18.78 14.29
C GLU A 545 35.88 -19.60 13.41
N PHE A 546 36.41 -20.33 12.43
CA PHE A 546 35.60 -21.20 11.58
C PHE A 546 35.01 -22.39 12.34
N MET A 547 35.82 -23.10 13.14
CA MET A 547 35.33 -24.23 13.93
C MET A 547 34.28 -23.79 14.96
N GLU A 548 34.51 -22.68 15.66
CA GLU A 548 33.54 -22.10 16.59
C GLU A 548 32.25 -21.67 15.88
N TYR A 549 32.36 -21.08 14.69
CA TYR A 549 31.23 -20.75 13.84
C TYR A 549 30.40 -22.01 13.50
N VAL A 550 31.06 -23.09 13.05
CA VAL A 550 30.41 -24.36 12.72
C VAL A 550 29.68 -24.96 13.93
N ILE A 551 30.31 -24.97 15.10
CA ILE A 551 29.69 -25.46 16.34
C ILE A 551 28.44 -24.63 16.67
N ARG A 552 28.56 -23.30 16.62
CA ARG A 552 27.48 -22.37 16.98
C ARG A 552 26.28 -22.45 16.04
N ILE A 553 26.50 -22.48 14.72
CA ILE A 553 25.40 -22.50 13.75
C ILE A 553 24.68 -23.84 13.71
N ASN A 554 25.39 -24.93 13.97
CA ASN A 554 24.78 -26.26 13.95
C ASN A 554 23.97 -26.49 15.22
N GLY A 555 24.42 -26.02 16.39
CA GLY A 555 23.65 -26.12 17.64
C GLY A 555 23.17 -27.56 17.91
N GLU A 556 21.85 -27.76 17.98
CA GLU A 556 21.19 -29.07 18.12
C GLU A 556 21.45 -30.04 16.96
N TYR A 557 21.76 -29.51 15.76
CA TYR A 557 22.08 -30.31 14.56
C TYR A 557 23.56 -30.68 14.47
N LEU A 558 24.41 -30.25 15.41
CA LEU A 558 25.79 -30.69 15.44
C LEU A 558 25.79 -32.21 15.61
N THR A 559 26.58 -32.91 14.79
CA THR A 559 26.71 -34.38 14.88
C THR A 559 28.16 -34.73 15.14
N LEU A 560 28.39 -35.57 16.15
CA LEU A 560 29.69 -36.13 16.47
C LEU A 560 29.76 -37.57 15.97
N TYR A 561 30.88 -37.90 15.36
CA TYR A 561 31.15 -39.19 14.78
C TYR A 561 32.36 -39.83 15.47
N GLN A 562 32.39 -41.15 15.43
CA GLN A 562 33.52 -41.97 15.86
C GLN A 562 33.87 -42.95 14.73
N GLY A 563 35.11 -43.42 14.74
CA GLY A 563 35.64 -44.36 13.74
C GLY A 563 35.71 -43.79 12.33
N THR A 564 36.08 -44.64 11.37
CA THR A 564 36.08 -44.25 9.96
C THR A 564 34.66 -44.04 9.44
N GLN A 565 34.42 -42.88 8.82
CA GLN A 565 33.12 -42.51 8.25
C GLN A 565 33.25 -42.31 6.74
N GLU A 566 32.24 -42.74 6.00
CA GLU A 566 32.10 -42.47 4.56
C GLU A 566 30.82 -41.66 4.36
N HIS A 567 30.92 -40.52 3.70
CA HIS A 567 29.79 -39.61 3.53
C HIS A 567 29.69 -39.09 2.10
N ARG A 568 28.45 -38.89 1.65
CA ARG A 568 28.11 -38.31 0.35
C ARG A 568 27.36 -36.99 0.56
N PHE A 569 28.05 -35.88 0.39
CA PHE A 569 27.45 -34.55 0.42
C PHE A 569 26.74 -34.30 -0.91
N THR A 570 25.44 -34.01 -0.88
CA THR A 570 24.63 -33.79 -2.10
C THR A 570 24.06 -32.38 -2.13
N TYR A 571 24.13 -31.71 -3.29
CA TYR A 571 23.72 -30.32 -3.43
C TYR A 571 22.67 -30.15 -4.53
N TYR A 572 21.59 -29.44 -4.22
CA TYR A 572 20.57 -29.11 -5.21
C TYR A 572 21.07 -28.03 -6.19
N PHE A 573 21.74 -27.03 -5.64
CA PHE A 573 22.42 -25.93 -6.35
C PHE A 573 23.90 -25.91 -5.95
N PRO A 574 24.75 -26.76 -6.55
CA PRO A 574 26.17 -26.79 -6.23
C PRO A 574 26.84 -25.46 -6.58
N ARG A 575 27.68 -24.94 -5.67
CA ARG A 575 28.62 -23.85 -5.96
C ARG A 575 29.88 -24.39 -6.63
N GLU A 576 30.69 -23.51 -7.20
CA GLU A 576 31.93 -23.90 -7.88
C GLU A 576 32.93 -24.55 -6.92
N GLU A 577 33.08 -24.00 -5.72
CA GLU A 577 34.13 -24.41 -4.78
C GLU A 577 33.59 -24.68 -3.37
N TYR A 578 34.05 -25.80 -2.81
CA TYR A 578 33.73 -26.25 -1.46
C TYR A 578 35.02 -26.52 -0.67
N ILE A 579 34.91 -26.39 0.65
CA ILE A 579 35.82 -27.03 1.60
C ILE A 579 35.16 -28.29 2.15
N VAL A 580 35.90 -29.40 2.16
CA VAL A 580 35.56 -30.62 2.90
C VAL A 580 36.48 -30.65 4.11
N PHE A 581 35.91 -30.64 5.31
CA PHE A 581 36.68 -30.47 6.53
C PHE A 581 36.27 -31.43 7.64
N ALA A 582 37.17 -31.61 8.61
CA ALA A 582 36.91 -32.31 9.84
C ALA A 582 37.76 -31.76 10.99
N PHE A 583 37.24 -31.85 12.22
CA PHE A 583 37.99 -31.53 13.44
C PHE A 583 37.42 -32.32 14.63
N GLY A 584 38.29 -32.65 15.58
CA GLY A 584 37.94 -33.28 16.85
C GLY A 584 37.19 -32.31 17.76
N TYR A 585 36.13 -32.80 18.38
CA TYR A 585 35.31 -32.02 19.31
C TYR A 585 34.79 -32.91 20.44
N ASP A 586 35.07 -32.51 21.67
CA ASP A 586 34.64 -33.20 22.88
C ASP A 586 34.32 -32.17 23.96
N GLY A 587 33.29 -31.36 23.70
CA GLY A 587 32.86 -30.22 24.53
C GLY A 587 33.75 -28.98 24.39
N GLN A 588 34.86 -29.13 23.68
CA GLN A 588 35.70 -28.06 23.13
C GLN A 588 36.43 -28.64 21.92
N ILE A 589 37.04 -27.78 21.10
CA ILE A 589 37.89 -28.21 19.99
C ILE A 589 39.10 -28.97 20.55
N THR A 590 39.31 -30.21 20.08
CA THR A 590 40.38 -31.09 20.57
C THR A 590 41.50 -31.32 19.57
N SER A 591 41.29 -31.04 18.28
CA SER A 591 42.31 -31.19 17.22
C SER A 591 42.51 -29.90 16.40
N ASP A 592 43.46 -29.93 15.48
CA ASP A 592 43.57 -28.97 14.38
C ASP A 592 42.40 -29.10 13.39
N LEU A 593 42.26 -28.12 12.50
CA LEU A 593 41.30 -28.17 11.39
C LEU A 593 41.92 -28.91 10.19
N TYR A 594 41.35 -30.03 9.81
CA TYR A 594 41.76 -30.79 8.62
C TYR A 594 40.84 -30.42 7.46
N MET A 595 41.38 -30.02 6.31
CA MET A 595 40.54 -29.66 5.16
C MET A 595 41.15 -29.95 3.79
N LYS A 596 40.26 -30.04 2.80
CA LYS A 596 40.55 -30.07 1.36
C LYS A 596 39.63 -29.11 0.63
N ARG A 597 40.16 -28.40 -0.36
CA ARG A 597 39.36 -27.58 -1.27
C ARG A 597 38.99 -28.42 -2.49
N VAL A 598 37.73 -28.37 -2.90
CA VAL A 598 37.19 -29.14 -4.02
C VAL A 598 36.52 -28.18 -5.00
N ASN A 599 36.98 -28.17 -6.25
CA ASN A 599 36.27 -27.50 -7.34
C ASN A 599 35.32 -28.49 -8.00
N MET A 600 34.02 -28.24 -7.87
CA MET A 600 32.94 -29.10 -8.35
C MET A 600 32.85 -29.16 -9.88
N THR A 601 33.31 -28.10 -10.57
CA THR A 601 33.26 -28.02 -12.04
C THR A 601 34.40 -28.77 -12.70
N THR A 602 35.61 -28.69 -12.13
CA THR A 602 36.80 -29.35 -12.69
C THR A 602 37.08 -30.72 -12.09
N GLY A 603 36.51 -31.01 -10.90
CA GLY A 603 36.84 -32.18 -10.10
C GLY A 603 38.20 -32.07 -9.38
N GLU A 604 38.83 -30.89 -9.42
CA GLU A 604 40.13 -30.66 -8.79
C GLU A 604 40.00 -30.69 -7.27
N VAL A 605 40.92 -31.40 -6.61
CA VAL A 605 41.03 -31.45 -5.14
C VAL A 605 42.39 -30.85 -4.76
N THR A 606 42.36 -29.74 -4.03
CA THR A 606 43.56 -29.10 -3.47
C THR A 606 43.72 -29.52 -2.01
N GLU A 607 44.89 -30.07 -1.70
CA GLU A 607 45.30 -30.37 -0.33
C GLU A 607 45.54 -29.06 0.43
N MET A 608 44.74 -28.83 1.49
CA MET A 608 44.94 -27.70 2.40
C MET A 608 45.65 -28.15 3.69
N GLY A 609 45.54 -29.45 4.03
CA GLY A 609 46.27 -30.09 5.13
C GLY A 609 45.65 -29.84 6.51
N ALA A 610 46.44 -30.09 7.55
CA ALA A 610 46.12 -29.70 8.91
C ALA A 610 46.50 -28.24 9.12
N ILE A 611 45.54 -27.40 9.49
CA ILE A 611 45.77 -26.00 9.83
C ILE A 611 45.79 -25.89 11.37
N PRO A 612 46.96 -25.61 11.97
CA PRO A 612 47.11 -25.51 13.41
C PRO A 612 46.07 -24.61 14.06
N ARG A 613 45.50 -25.07 15.19
CA ARG A 613 44.56 -24.30 15.99
C ARG A 613 45.12 -22.94 16.43
N GLU A 614 46.42 -22.86 16.73
CA GLU A 614 47.09 -21.65 17.27
C GLU A 614 47.61 -20.65 16.21
N LEU A 615 47.20 -20.74 14.94
CA LEU A 615 47.61 -19.73 13.93
C LEU A 615 46.91 -18.38 14.18
N LEU A 616 47.47 -17.62 15.12
CA LEU A 616 47.27 -16.19 15.30
C LEU A 616 47.53 -15.45 13.99
N SER A 617 46.57 -14.61 13.60
CA SER A 617 46.61 -13.63 12.52
C SER A 617 48.03 -13.18 12.15
N GLY A 618 48.47 -13.55 10.95
CA GLY A 618 49.82 -13.27 10.47
C GLY A 618 50.01 -13.50 8.97
N LEU A 619 49.07 -13.04 8.14
CA LEU A 619 49.31 -12.60 6.77
C LEU A 619 48.53 -11.33 6.48
#